data_AF-A0A518CMS4-F1
#
_entry.id   AF-A0A518CMS4-F1
#
_cell.length_a   1.000
_cell.length_b   1.000
_cell.length_c   1.000
_cell.angle_alpha   90.00
_cell.angle_beta   90.00
_cell.angle_gamma   90.00
#
_symmetry.space_group_name_H-M   'P 1'
#
loop_
_entity.id
_entity.type
_entity.pdbx_description
1 polymer ?
#
loop_
_entity_poly.entity_id
_entity_poly.type
_entity_poly.pdbx_seq_one_letter_code
_entity_poly.pdbx_strand_id
1 'polypeptide(L)'
;MGNKKLLAAISQLSDRTERLESKLEELLQVLEDQEHRDERSPPKEFFTPIEVAKMLGKSSYTVREWCRFGRMEARKRQTGRGDALEWEIAASEIERFKNHGLLPRPTRY
;
A
#
# COMPACT_ATOMS: atom_id res chain seq x y z
N MET A 1 -13.54 51.67 -12.38
CA MET A 1 -12.44 50.73 -12.05
C MET A 1 -12.91 49.34 -11.59
N GLY A 2 -14.08 49.19 -10.94
CA GLY A 2 -14.52 47.89 -10.39
C GLY A 2 -14.76 46.76 -11.41
N ASN A 3 -15.30 47.08 -12.58
CA ASN A 3 -15.67 46.07 -13.58
C ASN A 3 -14.45 45.33 -14.19
N LYS A 4 -13.34 46.05 -14.39
CA LYS A 4 -12.08 45.45 -14.90
C LYS A 4 -11.45 44.46 -13.93
N LYS A 5 -11.51 44.74 -12.61
CA LYS A 5 -11.00 43.82 -11.59
C LYS A 5 -11.85 42.55 -11.48
N LEU A 6 -13.17 42.71 -11.59
CA LEU A 6 -14.10 41.58 -11.56
C LEU A 6 -13.88 40.64 -12.75
N LEU A 7 -13.74 41.20 -13.97
CA LEU A 7 -13.45 40.42 -15.18
C LEU A 7 -12.10 39.70 -15.10
N ALA A 8 -11.07 40.35 -14.56
CA ALA A 8 -9.77 39.71 -14.36
C ALA A 8 -9.85 38.54 -13.36
N ALA A 9 -10.60 38.69 -12.27
CA ALA A 9 -10.79 37.62 -11.30
C ALA A 9 -11.59 36.44 -11.88
N ILE A 10 -12.61 36.70 -12.70
CA ILE A 10 -13.37 35.66 -13.40
C ILE A 10 -12.48 34.88 -14.38
N SER A 11 -11.68 35.59 -15.19
CA SER A 11 -10.71 34.96 -16.09
C SER A 11 -9.73 34.09 -15.33
N GLN A 12 -9.16 34.60 -14.23
CA GLN A 12 -8.19 33.85 -13.42
C GLN A 12 -8.81 32.63 -12.73
N LEU A 13 -10.10 32.69 -12.38
CA LEU A 13 -10.82 31.52 -11.85
C LEU A 13 -11.08 30.48 -12.95
N SER A 14 -11.46 30.90 -14.15
CA SER A 14 -11.62 30.02 -15.32
C SER A 14 -10.32 29.28 -15.66
N ASP A 15 -9.20 30.01 -15.70
CA ASP A 15 -7.89 29.41 -15.96
C ASP A 15 -7.50 28.39 -14.88
N ARG A 16 -7.90 28.64 -13.62
CA ARG A 16 -7.64 27.72 -12.50
C ARG A 16 -8.52 26.48 -12.56
N THR A 17 -9.77 26.60 -12.98
CA THR A 17 -10.66 25.45 -13.15
C THR A 17 -10.18 24.56 -14.27
N GLU A 18 -9.80 25.13 -15.42
CA GLU A 18 -9.24 24.36 -16.55
C GLU A 18 -7.98 23.59 -16.14
N ARG A 19 -7.07 24.24 -15.38
CA ARG A 19 -5.86 23.57 -14.86
C ARG A 19 -6.18 22.43 -13.90
N LEU A 20 -7.20 22.58 -13.06
CA LEU A 20 -7.60 21.52 -12.14
C LEU A 20 -8.22 20.34 -12.89
N GLU A 21 -9.05 20.62 -13.90
CA GLU A 21 -9.64 19.60 -14.76
C GLU A 21 -8.56 18.79 -15.48
N SER A 22 -7.58 19.45 -16.12
CA SER A 22 -6.46 18.75 -16.76
C SER A 22 -5.63 17.92 -15.77
N LYS A 23 -5.43 18.41 -14.54
CA LYS A 23 -4.69 17.64 -13.53
C LYS A 23 -5.50 16.43 -13.03
N LEU A 24 -6.82 16.54 -12.97
CA LEU A 24 -7.69 15.44 -12.59
C LEU A 24 -7.64 14.32 -13.64
N GLU A 25 -7.71 14.68 -14.92
CA GLU A 25 -7.58 13.73 -16.04
C GLU A 25 -6.22 13.01 -16.03
N GLU A 26 -5.13 13.74 -15.80
CA GLU A 26 -3.79 13.15 -15.68
C GLU A 26 -3.70 12.14 -14.52
N LEU A 27 -4.29 12.47 -13.37
CA LEU A 27 -4.30 11.58 -12.21
C LEU A 27 -5.17 10.34 -12.44
N LEU A 28 -6.32 10.48 -13.10
CA LEU A 28 -7.18 9.34 -13.44
C LEU A 28 -6.46 8.36 -14.38
N GLN A 29 -5.79 8.87 -15.42
CA GLN A 29 -5.02 8.03 -16.35
C GLN A 29 -3.94 7.21 -15.64
N VAL A 30 -3.22 7.82 -14.69
CA VAL A 30 -2.17 7.15 -13.91
C VAL A 30 -2.75 6.03 -13.03
N LEU A 31 -3.93 6.24 -12.45
CA LEU A 31 -4.58 5.23 -11.61
C LEU A 31 -5.07 4.04 -12.44
N GLU A 32 -5.67 4.29 -13.61
CA GLU A 32 -6.08 3.23 -14.54
C GLU A 32 -4.89 2.38 -15.01
N ASP A 33 -3.77 3.02 -15.35
CA ASP A 33 -2.54 2.32 -15.74
C ASP A 33 -1.93 1.48 -14.61
N GLN A 34 -2.13 1.89 -13.34
CA GLN A 34 -1.72 1.13 -12.17
C GLN A 34 -2.60 -0.11 -11.97
N GLU A 35 -3.92 0.03 -12.11
CA GLU A 35 -4.86 -1.07 -11.94
C GLU A 35 -4.65 -2.17 -13.00
N HIS A 36 -4.45 -1.79 -14.26
CA HIS A 36 -4.15 -2.77 -15.34
C HIS A 36 -2.79 -3.48 -15.20
N ARG A 37 -1.86 -2.92 -14.41
CA ARG A 37 -0.59 -3.59 -14.12
C ARG A 37 -0.79 -4.80 -13.19
N ASP A 38 -1.75 -4.72 -12.28
CA ASP A 38 -2.04 -5.77 -11.31
C ASP A 38 -2.79 -6.95 -11.95
N GLU A 39 -3.57 -6.73 -13.02
CA GLU A 39 -4.32 -7.80 -13.72
C GLU A 39 -3.43 -8.75 -14.55
N ARG A 40 -2.23 -8.31 -14.96
CA ARG A 40 -1.35 -9.08 -15.87
C ARG A 40 -0.52 -10.16 -15.18
N SER A 41 -0.49 -10.18 -13.85
CA SER A 41 0.21 -11.21 -13.07
C SER A 41 -0.77 -11.87 -12.10
N PRO A 42 -0.69 -13.20 -11.89
CA PRO A 42 -1.50 -13.82 -10.85
C PRO A 42 -1.19 -13.11 -9.51
N PRO A 43 -2.22 -12.78 -8.71
CA PRO A 43 -2.03 -12.07 -7.46
C PRO A 43 -1.06 -12.86 -6.58
N LYS A 44 -0.05 -12.18 -6.05
CA LYS A 44 0.99 -12.80 -5.25
C LYS A 44 0.37 -13.41 -3.98
N GLU A 45 0.45 -14.72 -3.82
CA GLU A 45 -0.16 -15.40 -2.66
C GLU A 45 0.59 -15.14 -1.35
N PHE A 46 1.91 -14.91 -1.41
CA PHE A 46 2.77 -14.77 -0.24
C PHE A 46 3.71 -13.57 -0.35
N PHE A 47 3.85 -12.83 0.74
CA PHE A 47 4.71 -11.67 0.85
C PHE A 47 5.84 -11.90 1.86
N THR A 48 6.98 -11.29 1.60
CA THR A 48 8.10 -11.26 2.54
C THR A 48 7.86 -10.20 3.62
N PRO A 49 8.50 -10.30 4.81
CA PRO A 49 8.43 -9.27 5.83
C PRO A 49 8.84 -7.87 5.36
N ILE A 50 9.74 -7.78 4.36
CA ILE A 50 10.19 -6.50 3.79
C ILE A 50 9.07 -5.86 2.98
N GLU A 51 8.36 -6.63 2.17
CA GLU A 51 7.23 -6.13 1.38
C GLU A 51 6.08 -5.69 2.30
N VAL A 52 5.71 -6.52 3.26
CA VAL A 52 4.66 -6.18 4.24
C VAL A 52 5.05 -4.95 5.06
N ALA A 53 6.32 -4.82 5.44
CA ALA A 53 6.81 -3.63 6.14
C ALA A 53 6.62 -2.34 5.32
N LYS A 54 6.88 -2.37 4.00
CA LYS A 54 6.62 -1.24 3.11
C LYS A 54 5.12 -0.93 3.02
N MET A 55 4.27 -1.95 2.88
CA MET A 55 2.82 -1.77 2.78
C MET A 55 2.19 -1.18 4.04
N LEU A 56 2.70 -1.55 5.22
CA LEU A 56 2.15 -1.15 6.52
C LEU A 56 2.85 0.07 7.14
N GLY A 57 3.87 0.62 6.48
CA GLY A 57 4.68 1.72 7.02
C GLY A 57 5.43 1.33 8.30
N LYS A 58 6.01 0.12 8.34
CA LYS A 58 6.75 -0.43 9.48
C LYS A 58 8.19 -0.80 9.10
N SER A 59 9.01 -1.15 10.09
CA SER A 59 10.33 -1.74 9.82
C SER A 59 10.22 -3.25 9.54
N SER A 60 11.09 -3.77 8.68
CA SER A 60 11.17 -5.21 8.40
C SER A 60 11.47 -6.04 9.65
N TYR A 61 12.23 -5.49 10.59
CA TYR A 61 12.46 -6.09 11.90
C TYR A 61 11.16 -6.26 12.69
N THR A 62 10.32 -5.22 12.76
CA THR A 62 9.04 -5.26 13.47
C THR A 62 8.13 -6.35 12.91
N VAL A 63 8.00 -6.43 11.59
CA VAL A 63 7.17 -7.45 10.94
C VAL A 63 7.73 -8.85 11.18
N ARG A 64 9.05 -9.03 11.13
CA ARG A 64 9.69 -10.32 11.43
C ARG A 64 9.44 -10.78 12.86
N GLU A 65 9.46 -9.86 13.82
CA GLU A 65 9.11 -10.16 15.22
C GLU A 65 7.64 -10.56 15.36
N TRP A 66 6.73 -9.94 14.60
CA TRP A 66 5.34 -10.36 14.58
C TRP A 66 5.17 -11.80 14.07
N CYS A 67 5.86 -12.17 12.99
CA CYS A 67 5.88 -13.55 12.52
C CYS A 67 6.46 -14.50 13.58
N ARG A 68 7.61 -14.12 14.17
CA ARG A 68 8.30 -14.92 15.21
C ARG A 68 7.41 -15.18 16.43
N PHE A 69 6.63 -14.18 16.85
CA PHE A 69 5.73 -14.29 18.00
C PHE A 69 4.32 -14.79 17.63
N GLY A 70 4.10 -15.28 16.40
CA GLY A 70 2.78 -15.77 15.97
C GLY A 70 1.69 -14.71 16.00
N ARG A 71 2.08 -13.43 15.90
CA ARG A 71 1.16 -12.28 15.90
C ARG A 71 0.61 -11.94 14.51
N MET A 72 1.13 -12.63 13.50
CA MET A 72 0.61 -12.66 12.13
C MET A 72 0.68 -14.10 11.62
N GLU A 73 -0.27 -14.47 10.77
CA GLU A 73 -0.27 -15.74 10.05
C GLU A 73 0.87 -15.76 9.02
N ALA A 74 1.97 -16.41 9.40
CA ALA A 74 3.17 -16.53 8.58
C ALA A 74 3.77 -17.93 8.70
N ARG A 75 4.39 -18.40 7.61
CA ARG A 75 5.13 -19.66 7.57
C ARG A 75 6.57 -19.43 7.16
N LYS A 76 7.46 -20.36 7.51
CA LYS A 76 8.81 -20.40 6.94
C LYS A 76 8.76 -21.08 5.57
N ARG A 77 9.37 -20.47 4.56
CA ARG A 77 9.52 -21.07 3.23
C ARG A 77 10.31 -22.38 3.37
N GLN A 78 9.90 -23.43 2.66
CA GLN A 78 10.61 -24.73 2.66
C GLN A 78 11.95 -24.67 1.91
N THR A 79 12.17 -23.64 1.08
CA THR A 79 13.40 -23.41 0.32
C THR A 79 14.06 -22.11 0.78
N GLY A 80 15.39 -22.09 0.88
CA GLY A 80 16.17 -20.93 1.31
C GLY A 80 17.68 -21.19 1.25
N ARG A 81 18.49 -20.12 1.25
CA ARG A 81 19.95 -20.22 1.39
C ARG A 81 20.33 -20.07 2.87
N GLY A 82 21.01 -21.08 3.43
CA GLY A 82 21.53 -21.09 4.81
C GLY A 82 20.51 -21.50 5.88
N ASP A 83 20.87 -21.33 7.16
CA ASP A 83 20.14 -21.84 8.33
C ASP A 83 18.86 -21.05 8.70
N ALA A 84 18.62 -19.92 8.04
CA ALA A 84 17.46 -19.07 8.30
C ALA A 84 16.47 -19.15 7.13
N LEU A 85 15.54 -20.10 7.20
CA LEU A 85 14.38 -20.11 6.30
C LEU A 85 13.66 -18.74 6.37
N GLU A 86 13.36 -18.16 5.21
CA GLU A 86 12.67 -16.87 5.12
C GLU A 86 11.20 -16.99 5.53
N TRP A 87 10.64 -15.95 6.15
CA TRP A 87 9.21 -15.88 6.44
C TRP A 87 8.41 -15.51 5.19
N GLU A 88 7.24 -16.12 5.07
CA GLU A 88 6.21 -15.82 4.07
C GLU A 88 4.89 -15.55 4.80
N ILE A 89 4.26 -14.43 4.48
CA ILE A 89 2.99 -13.97 5.05
C ILE A 89 1.94 -14.10 3.96
N ALA A 90 0.80 -14.73 4.26
CA ALA A 90 -0.27 -14.89 3.28
C ALA A 90 -0.86 -13.54 2.87
N ALA A 91 -1.29 -13.40 1.61
CA ALA A 91 -1.98 -12.20 1.15
C ALA A 91 -3.23 -11.88 1.99
N SER A 92 -4.02 -12.92 2.32
CA SER A 92 -5.20 -12.83 3.19
C SER A 92 -4.88 -12.29 4.59
N GLU A 93 -3.68 -12.57 5.10
CA GLU A 93 -3.25 -12.09 6.41
C GLU A 93 -3.02 -10.57 6.42
N ILE A 94 -2.62 -9.98 5.28
CA ILE A 94 -2.45 -8.53 5.16
C ILE A 94 -3.81 -7.83 5.26
N GLU A 95 -4.83 -8.38 4.60
CA GLU A 95 -6.20 -7.88 4.71
C GLU A 95 -6.76 -8.05 6.13
N ARG A 96 -6.58 -9.22 6.74
CA ARG A 96 -6.94 -9.47 8.15
C ARG A 96 -6.27 -8.46 9.08
N PHE A 97 -4.97 -8.20 8.88
CA PHE A 97 -4.22 -7.24 9.68
C PHE A 97 -4.77 -5.82 9.53
N LYS A 98 -5.10 -5.37 8.32
CA LYS A 98 -5.68 -4.03 8.10
C LYS A 98 -7.01 -3.86 8.84
N ASN A 99 -7.82 -4.91 8.90
CA ASN A 99 -9.14 -4.88 9.53
C ASN A 99 -9.09 -5.08 11.06
N HIS A 100 -8.19 -5.93 11.56
CA HIS A 100 -8.22 -6.41 12.95
C HIS A 100 -6.93 -6.16 13.74
N GLY A 101 -5.87 -5.68 13.09
CA GLY A 101 -4.56 -5.50 13.70
C GLY A 101 -3.84 -6.83 13.99
N LEU A 102 -2.93 -6.83 14.96
CA LEU A 102 -2.13 -8.00 15.32
C LEU A 102 -2.94 -9.05 16.08
N LEU A 103 -2.62 -10.32 15.86
CA LEU A 103 -3.14 -11.40 16.69
C LEU A 103 -2.72 -11.22 18.17
N PRO A 104 -3.52 -11.76 19.11
CA PRO A 104 -3.18 -11.78 20.52
C PRO A 104 -1.78 -12.37 20.76
N ARG A 105 -1.10 -11.92 21.82
CA ARG A 105 0.18 -12.51 22.20
C ARG A 105 -0.05 -13.95 22.70
N PRO A 106 0.72 -14.94 22.22
CA PRO A 106 0.65 -16.29 22.75
C PRO A 106 0.98 -16.31 24.24
N THR A 107 0.28 -17.14 25.00
CA THR A 107 0.34 -17.15 26.47
C THR A 107 1.50 -17.99 27.03
N ARG A 108 2.23 -18.77 26.20
CA ARG A 108 3.40 -19.57 26.59
C ARG A 108 4.45 -19.65 25.48
N TYR A 109 5.73 -19.68 25.88
CA TYR A 109 6.92 -19.89 25.06
C TYR A 109 7.42 -21.33 25.17
#